data_AF-A0A6L3A4K9-F1
#
_entry.id   AF-A0A6L3A4K9-F1
#
_cell.length_a   1.000
_cell.length_b   1.000
_cell.length_c   1.000
_cell.angle_alpha   90.00
_cell.angle_beta   90.00
_cell.angle_gamma   90.00
#
_symmetry.space_group_name_H-M   'P 1'
#
loop_
_entity.id
_entity.type
_entity.pdbx_description
1 polymer ?
#
loop_
_entity_poly.entity_id
_entity_poly.type
_entity_poly.pdbx_seq_one_letter_code
_entity_poly.pdbx_strand_id
1 'polypeptide(L)'
;MALVLAYMGALTVLFAAAPKWLLSFYSNDPEVLRIGVGVMICAAVFQLFDGLAITYISALRGAGDTFVPSAFSIVAHWVIIMGGGYAAVRLFPQIGSLGPWIVASILIIVIGVYMALRWRGGRWKQIRIFRD
;
A
#
# COMPACT_ATOMS: atom_id res chain seq x y z
N MET A 1 -14.43 -4.67 -7.94
CA MET A 1 -14.07 -3.59 -7.00
C MET A 1 -14.82 -3.70 -5.67
N ALA A 2 -16.15 -3.75 -5.67
CA ALA A 2 -16.94 -3.84 -4.42
C ALA A 2 -16.50 -4.99 -3.49
N LEU A 3 -16.24 -6.18 -4.03
CA LEU A 3 -15.76 -7.33 -3.25
C LEU A 3 -14.42 -7.05 -2.55
N VAL A 4 -13.46 -6.44 -3.25
CA VAL A 4 -12.13 -6.12 -2.70
C VAL A 4 -12.27 -5.08 -1.58
N LEU A 5 -13.07 -4.03 -1.80
CA LEU A 5 -13.29 -3.00 -0.78
C LEU A 5 -14.02 -3.57 0.45
N ALA A 6 -15.00 -4.46 0.26
CA ALA A 6 -15.68 -5.12 1.36
C ALA A 6 -14.72 -6.01 2.17
N TYR A 7 -13.92 -6.82 1.49
CA TYR A 7 -12.93 -7.69 2.13
C TYR A 7 -11.85 -6.90 2.88
N MET A 8 -11.20 -5.95 2.20
CA MET A 8 -10.15 -5.13 2.81
C MET A 8 -10.71 -4.21 3.90
N GLY A 9 -11.94 -3.73 3.76
CA GLY A 9 -12.64 -2.97 4.80
C GLY A 9 -12.90 -3.81 6.05
N ALA A 10 -13.37 -5.05 5.90
CA ALA A 10 -13.56 -5.96 7.02
C ALA A 10 -12.23 -6.26 7.75
N LEU A 11 -11.15 -6.50 6.99
CA LEU A 11 -9.81 -6.70 7.58
C LEU A 11 -9.26 -5.44 8.25
N THR A 12 -9.54 -4.26 7.70
CA THR A 12 -9.16 -2.97 8.31
C THR A 12 -9.80 -2.83 9.69
N VAL A 13 -11.10 -3.13 9.80
CA VAL A 13 -11.81 -3.13 11.09
C VAL A 13 -11.19 -4.13 12.06
N LEU A 14 -10.88 -5.35 11.61
CA LEU A 14 -10.24 -6.36 12.43
C LEU A 14 -8.87 -5.90 12.98
N PHE A 15 -8.02 -5.33 12.11
CA PHE A 15 -6.68 -4.87 12.47
C PHE A 15 -6.71 -3.69 13.45
N ALA A 16 -7.70 -2.80 13.29
CA ALA A 16 -7.88 -1.66 14.18
C ALA A 16 -8.52 -2.05 15.53
N ALA A 17 -9.48 -2.99 15.53
CA ALA A 17 -10.22 -3.38 16.74
C ALA A 17 -9.45 -4.36 17.63
N ALA A 18 -8.63 -5.23 17.06
CA ALA A 18 -7.96 -6.31 17.81
C ALA A 18 -6.44 -6.42 17.54
N PRO A 19 -5.65 -5.33 17.51
CA PRO A 19 -4.24 -5.39 17.14
C PRO A 19 -3.40 -6.23 18.11
N LYS A 20 -3.61 -6.10 19.43
CA LYS A 20 -2.87 -6.88 20.44
C LYS A 20 -3.15 -8.37 20.34
N TRP A 21 -4.41 -8.74 20.10
CA TRP A 21 -4.80 -10.15 19.93
C TRP A 21 -4.10 -10.75 18.71
N LEU A 22 -4.13 -10.05 17.56
CA LEU A 22 -3.42 -10.47 16.36
C LEU A 22 -1.90 -10.61 16.58
N LEU A 23 -1.28 -9.65 17.27
CA LEU A 23 0.16 -9.66 17.53
C LEU A 23 0.58 -10.75 18.51
N SER A 24 -0.29 -11.14 19.43
CA SER A 24 0.00 -12.19 20.43
C SER A 24 0.25 -13.57 19.81
N PHE A 25 -0.22 -13.81 18.58
CA PHE A 25 0.13 -15.01 17.82
C PHE A 25 1.60 -15.05 17.38
N TYR A 26 2.26 -13.90 17.27
CA TYR A 26 3.63 -13.79 16.78
C TYR A 26 4.65 -13.63 17.89
N SER A 27 4.33 -12.87 18.94
CA SER A 27 5.24 -12.63 20.06
C SER A 27 4.47 -12.33 21.34
N ASN A 28 5.01 -12.83 22.45
CA ASN A 28 4.55 -12.53 23.81
C ASN A 28 5.40 -11.45 24.50
N ASP A 29 6.40 -10.89 23.83
CA ASP A 29 7.23 -9.81 24.37
C ASP A 29 6.39 -8.52 24.48
N PRO A 30 6.22 -7.95 25.69
CA PRO A 30 5.47 -6.71 25.90
C PRO A 30 5.97 -5.53 25.07
N GLU A 31 7.26 -5.44 24.79
CA GLU A 31 7.84 -4.35 24.01
C GLU A 31 7.46 -4.47 22.53
N VAL A 32 7.52 -5.69 21.97
CA VAL A 32 7.09 -5.97 20.59
C VAL A 32 5.59 -5.71 20.43
N LEU A 33 4.77 -6.14 21.40
CA LEU A 33 3.33 -5.88 21.41
C LEU A 33 3.03 -4.37 21.43
N ARG A 34 3.76 -3.59 22.24
CA ARG A 34 3.58 -2.14 22.34
C ARG A 34 3.90 -1.43 21.03
N ILE A 35 5.03 -1.77 20.40
CA ILE A 35 5.44 -1.18 19.12
C ILE A 35 4.51 -1.64 17.99
N GLY A 36 4.17 -2.93 17.96
CA GLY A 36 3.38 -3.56 16.93
C GLY A 36 1.97 -2.99 16.81
N VAL A 37 1.36 -2.51 17.91
CA VAL A 37 0.01 -1.89 17.85
C VAL A 37 -0.01 -0.67 16.93
N GLY A 38 0.99 0.21 17.01
CA GLY A 38 1.08 1.37 16.12
C GLY A 38 1.26 0.95 14.66
N VAL A 39 2.14 -0.03 14.44
CA VAL A 39 2.38 -0.60 13.10
C VAL A 39 1.12 -1.24 12.53
N MET A 40 0.33 -1.93 13.35
CA MET A 40 -0.91 -2.59 12.93
C MET A 40 -1.96 -1.59 12.44
N ILE A 41 -2.01 -0.40 13.05
CA ILE A 41 -2.89 0.68 12.59
C ILE A 41 -2.42 1.20 11.23
N CYS A 42 -1.11 1.40 11.02
CA CYS A 42 -0.57 1.74 9.71
C CYS A 42 -0.88 0.67 8.66
N ALA A 43 -0.76 -0.61 9.04
CA ALA A 43 -1.08 -1.76 8.20
C ALA A 43 -2.58 -1.81 7.84
N ALA A 44 -3.47 -1.43 8.78
CA ALA A 44 -4.90 -1.36 8.55
C ALA A 44 -5.24 -0.36 7.43
N VAL A 45 -4.61 0.82 7.43
CA VAL A 45 -4.78 1.80 6.35
C VAL A 45 -4.09 1.31 5.06
N PHE A 46 -2.87 0.80 5.17
CA PHE A 46 -2.06 0.32 4.04
C PHE A 46 -2.84 -0.70 3.19
N GLN A 47 -3.40 -1.74 3.81
CA GLN A 47 -4.05 -2.83 3.08
C GLN A 47 -5.27 -2.39 2.25
N LEU A 48 -5.98 -1.35 2.71
CA LEU A 48 -7.15 -0.83 2.00
C LEU A 48 -6.76 -0.27 0.63
N PHE A 49 -5.65 0.47 0.58
CA PHE A 49 -5.10 1.03 -0.66
C PHE A 49 -4.29 0.00 -1.45
N ASP A 50 -3.68 -0.97 -0.78
CA ASP A 50 -2.99 -2.08 -1.44
C ASP A 50 -3.94 -2.90 -2.31
N GLY A 51 -5.13 -3.25 -1.79
CA GLY A 51 -6.17 -3.91 -2.56
C GLY A 51 -6.61 -3.10 -3.79
N LEU A 52 -6.69 -1.78 -3.66
CA LEU A 52 -6.99 -0.87 -4.77
C LEU A 52 -5.89 -0.89 -5.83
N ALA A 53 -4.63 -0.76 -5.41
CA ALA A 53 -3.46 -0.76 -6.25
C ALA A 53 -3.34 -2.06 -7.05
N ILE A 54 -3.36 -3.20 -6.37
CA ILE A 54 -3.23 -4.54 -6.99
C ILE A 54 -4.34 -4.76 -8.03
N THR A 55 -5.57 -4.38 -7.72
CA THR A 55 -6.71 -4.54 -8.63
C THR A 55 -6.51 -3.74 -9.91
N TYR A 56 -6.17 -2.45 -9.81
CA TYR A 56 -6.01 -1.60 -10.98
C TYR A 56 -4.73 -1.90 -11.78
N ILE A 57 -3.62 -2.23 -11.12
CA ILE A 57 -2.40 -2.66 -11.81
C ILE A 57 -2.68 -3.92 -12.62
N SER A 58 -3.38 -4.89 -12.03
CA SER A 58 -3.73 -6.13 -12.73
C SER A 58 -4.70 -5.89 -13.89
N ALA A 59 -5.67 -4.99 -13.73
CA ALA A 59 -6.60 -4.60 -14.78
C ALA A 59 -5.90 -3.87 -15.95
N LEU A 60 -5.01 -2.91 -15.64
CA LEU A 60 -4.22 -2.18 -16.64
C LEU A 60 -3.29 -3.13 -17.41
N ARG A 61 -2.62 -4.05 -16.70
CA ARG A 61 -1.76 -5.07 -17.31
C ARG A 61 -2.56 -5.99 -18.23
N GLY A 62 -3.76 -6.42 -17.82
CA GLY A 62 -4.65 -7.20 -18.67
C GLY A 62 -5.13 -6.46 -19.92
N ALA A 63 -5.21 -5.14 -19.86
CA ALA A 63 -5.56 -4.27 -20.99
C ALA A 63 -4.36 -3.89 -21.88
N GLY A 64 -3.16 -4.43 -21.63
CA GLY A 64 -1.94 -4.13 -22.38
C GLY A 64 -1.18 -2.88 -21.91
N ASP A 65 -1.67 -2.16 -20.90
CA ASP A 65 -0.96 -1.02 -20.28
C ASP A 65 -0.01 -1.51 -19.19
N THR A 66 1.21 -1.92 -19.59
CA THR A 66 2.21 -2.49 -18.66
C THR A 66 3.34 -1.53 -18.32
N PHE A 67 3.74 -0.68 -19.27
CA PHE A 67 4.89 0.20 -19.11
C PHE A 67 4.62 1.31 -18.09
N VAL A 68 3.49 2.01 -18.20
CA VAL A 68 3.17 3.15 -17.32
C VAL A 68 3.04 2.70 -15.86
N PRO A 69 2.29 1.63 -15.51
CA PRO A 69 2.18 1.15 -14.14
C PRO A 69 3.52 0.71 -13.56
N SER A 70 4.36 0.04 -14.36
CA SER A 70 5.66 -0.47 -13.91
C SER A 70 6.65 0.65 -13.66
N ALA A 71 6.79 1.58 -14.61
CA ALA A 71 7.71 2.72 -14.48
C ALA A 71 7.34 3.61 -13.28
N PHE A 72 6.05 3.93 -13.13
CA PHE A 72 5.59 4.70 -11.98
C PHE A 72 5.87 3.98 -10.65
N SER A 73 5.58 2.68 -10.58
CA SER A 73 5.83 1.89 -9.36
C SER A 73 7.31 1.91 -9.00
N ILE A 74 8.22 1.66 -9.94
CA ILE A 74 9.66 1.67 -9.68
C ILE A 74 10.11 3.02 -9.11
N VAL A 75 9.72 4.12 -9.76
CA VAL A 75 10.09 5.48 -9.30
C VAL A 75 9.50 5.77 -7.93
N ALA A 76 8.22 5.46 -7.71
CA ALA A 76 7.55 5.69 -6.44
C ALA A 76 8.22 4.91 -5.31
N HIS A 77 8.57 3.64 -5.51
CA HIS A 77 9.27 2.85 -4.50
C HIS A 77 10.63 3.47 -4.18
N TRP A 78 11.46 3.74 -5.19
CA TRP A 78 12.78 4.34 -4.95
C TRP A 78 12.72 5.69 -4.23
N VAL A 79 11.85 6.60 -4.66
CA VAL A 79 11.78 7.95 -4.07
C VAL A 79 11.11 7.92 -2.70
N ILE A 80 9.97 7.26 -2.58
CA ILE A 80 9.14 7.32 -1.37
C ILE A 80 9.62 6.30 -0.34
N ILE A 81 9.83 5.02 -0.69
CA ILE A 81 10.24 4.03 0.32
C ILE A 81 11.70 4.19 0.72
N MET A 82 12.63 4.24 -0.25
CA MET A 82 14.05 4.32 0.09
C MET A 82 14.39 5.71 0.61
N GLY A 83 14.01 6.76 -0.13
CA GLY A 83 14.27 8.15 0.28
C GLY A 83 13.48 8.54 1.52
N GLY A 84 12.15 8.37 1.50
CA GLY A 84 11.28 8.73 2.61
C GLY A 84 11.50 7.85 3.85
N GLY A 85 11.76 6.56 3.70
CA GLY A 85 12.04 5.66 4.83
C GLY A 85 13.35 6.00 5.53
N TYR A 86 14.41 6.26 4.75
CA TYR A 86 15.68 6.74 5.30
C TYR A 86 15.52 8.09 6.00
N ALA A 87 14.80 9.03 5.38
CA ALA A 87 14.50 10.33 5.99
C ALA A 87 13.67 10.18 7.27
N ALA A 88 12.69 9.28 7.31
CA ALA A 88 11.87 9.06 8.50
C ALA A 88 12.70 8.58 9.70
N VAL A 89 13.63 7.66 9.48
CA VAL A 89 14.54 7.17 10.54
C VAL A 89 15.52 8.26 11.00
N ARG A 90 16.03 9.07 10.07
CA ARG A 90 17.03 10.11 10.38
C ARG A 90 16.43 11.35 11.03
N LEU A 91 15.27 11.80 10.57
CA LEU A 91 14.62 13.03 11.00
C LEU A 91 13.70 12.81 12.20
N PHE A 92 13.14 11.61 12.34
CA PHE A 92 12.20 11.27 13.42
C PHE A 92 12.63 9.99 14.16
N PRO A 93 13.81 9.94 14.79
CA PRO A 93 14.27 8.75 15.51
C PRO A 93 13.34 8.33 16.65
N GLN A 94 12.59 9.27 17.24
CA GLN A 94 11.69 9.03 18.37
C GLN A 94 10.48 8.13 18.04
N ILE A 95 10.04 8.08 16.77
CA ILE A 95 8.95 7.20 16.35
C ILE A 95 9.45 5.82 15.92
N GLY A 96 10.78 5.60 15.92
CA GLY A 96 11.40 4.30 15.65
C GLY A 96 10.90 3.65 14.37
N SER A 97 10.47 2.40 14.47
CA SER A 97 9.98 1.61 13.34
C SER A 97 8.66 2.14 12.74
N LEU A 98 7.88 2.95 13.46
CA LEU A 98 6.63 3.50 12.96
C LEU A 98 6.84 4.44 11.76
N GLY A 99 7.96 5.17 11.72
CA GLY A 99 8.27 6.11 10.64
C GLY A 99 8.28 5.45 9.26
N PRO A 100 9.11 4.41 9.03
CA PRO A 100 9.09 3.64 7.79
C PRO A 100 7.72 3.06 7.42
N TRP A 101 6.92 2.62 8.39
CA TRP A 101 5.57 2.11 8.14
C TRP A 101 4.59 3.20 7.67
N ILE A 102 4.68 4.42 8.24
CA ILE A 102 3.90 5.57 7.75
C ILE A 102 4.29 5.88 6.30
N VAL A 103 5.58 5.87 5.99
CA VAL A 103 6.08 6.10 4.63
C VAL A 103 5.59 5.01 3.66
N ALA A 104 5.58 3.74 4.09
CA ALA A 104 5.02 2.64 3.32
C ALA A 104 3.52 2.84 3.04
N SER A 105 2.75 3.28 4.04
CA SER A 105 1.34 3.64 3.87
C SER A 105 1.17 4.77 2.85
N ILE A 106 2.00 5.82 2.91
CA ILE A 106 1.97 6.92 1.93
C ILE A 106 2.27 6.41 0.52
N LEU A 107 3.31 5.58 0.36
CA LEU A 107 3.64 4.97 -0.93
C LEU A 107 2.45 4.25 -1.55
N ILE A 108 1.81 3.36 -0.78
CA ILE A 108 0.73 2.55 -1.33
C ILE A 108 -0.53 3.37 -1.63
N ILE A 109 -0.80 4.41 -0.83
CA ILE A 109 -1.86 5.38 -1.13
C ILE A 109 -1.58 6.07 -2.46
N VAL A 110 -0.35 6.56 -2.66
CA VAL A 110 0.06 7.23 -3.90
C VAL A 110 -0.09 6.29 -5.11
N ILE A 111 0.38 5.05 -4.99
CA ILE A 111 0.24 4.04 -6.06
C ILE A 111 -1.23 3.71 -6.31
N GLY A 112 -1.99 3.39 -5.27
CA GLY A 112 -3.41 3.03 -5.39
C GLY A 112 -4.23 4.12 -6.04
N VAL A 113 -4.07 5.37 -5.60
CA VAL A 113 -4.78 6.53 -6.18
C VAL A 113 -4.34 6.77 -7.62
N TYR A 114 -3.03 6.77 -7.91
CA TYR A 114 -2.55 6.99 -9.28
C TYR A 114 -3.07 5.93 -10.26
N MET A 115 -3.05 4.64 -9.87
CA MET A 115 -3.53 3.56 -10.73
C MET A 115 -5.05 3.63 -10.94
N ALA A 116 -5.80 4.02 -9.90
CA ALA A 116 -7.23 4.30 -10.03
C ALA A 116 -7.51 5.43 -11.03
N LEU A 117 -6.76 6.54 -10.94
CA LEU A 117 -6.88 7.66 -11.86
C LEU A 117 -6.47 7.28 -13.28
N ARG A 118 -5.40 6.49 -13.45
CA ARG A 118 -4.95 5.98 -14.75
C ARG A 118 -6.01 5.11 -15.41
N TRP A 119 -6.64 4.23 -14.65
CA TRP A 119 -7.74 3.41 -15.13
C TRP A 119 -8.93 4.27 -15.57
N ARG A 120 -9.36 5.23 -14.73
CA ARG A 120 -10.50 6.11 -15.04
C ARG A 120 -10.24 7.05 -16.21
N GLY A 121 -8.99 7.47 -16.42
CA GLY A 121 -8.58 8.33 -17.53
C GLY A 121 -8.64 7.65 -18.91
N GLY A 122 -8.86 6.34 -18.98
CA GLY A 122 -9.16 5.63 -20.22
C GLY A 122 -8.03 5.59 -21.26
N ARG A 123 -6.86 6.17 -20.98
CA ARG A 123 -5.70 6.21 -21.90
C ARG A 123 -5.21 4.82 -22.31
N TRP A 124 -5.44 3.81 -21.48
CA TRP A 124 -5.17 2.41 -21.80
C TRP A 124 -5.99 1.91 -23.01
N LYS A 125 -7.16 2.49 -23.30
CA LYS A 125 -8.00 2.13 -24.46
C LYS A 125 -7.37 2.49 -25.80
N GLN A 126 -6.41 3.42 -25.80
CA GLN A 126 -5.70 3.84 -27.02
C GLN A 126 -4.56 2.88 -27.39
N ILE A 127 -4.23 1.92 -26.52
CA ILE A 127 -3.18 0.95 -26.76
C ILE A 127 -3.71 -0.09 -27.75
N ARG A 128 -3.16 -0.10 -28.97
CA ARG A 128 -3.43 -1.12 -29.97
C ARG A 128 -2.56 -2.34 -29.67
N ILE A 129 -3.20 -3.41 -29.18
CA ILE A 129 -2.54 -4.69 -28.88
C ILE A 129 -2.32 -5.49 -30.18
N PHE A 130 -3.30 -5.45 -31.09
CA PHE A 130 -3.22 -6.11 -32.38
C PHE A 130 -2.68 -5.12 -33.41
N ARG A 131 -1.61 -5.52 -34.09
CA ARG A 131 -1.05 -4.84 -35.24
C ARG A 131 -1.59 -5.57 -36.47
N ASP A 132 -2.55 -4.97 -37.15
CA ASP A 132 -2.94 -5.40 -38.50
C ASP A 132 -1.76 -5.19 -39.48
#